data_AF-A0A6G0W8Z7-F1
#
_entry.id   AF-A0A6G0W8Z7-F1
#
_cell.length_a   1.000
_cell.length_b   1.000
_cell.length_c   1.000
_cell.angle_alpha   90.00
_cell.angle_beta   90.00
_cell.angle_gamma   90.00
#
_symmetry.space_group_name_H-M   'P 1'
#
loop_
_entity.id
_entity.type
_entity.pdbx_description
1 polymer ?
#
loop_
_entity_poly.entity_id
_entity_poly.type
_entity_poly.pdbx_seq_one_letter_code
_entity_poly.pdbx_strand_id
1 'polypeptide(L)'
;MDLNDQKSKNRRYWVHPMNLKRPQEGQFQINFMSLRAHPEEFTKYYRMSITTFDELISLVRMSLTKQVTNMRTPISEEERLTITLRYLATGTHFSSLHFEFLAGVSTIAMIVRETCEVLWEILQPKEMAEPTTDD
;
A
#
# COMPACT_ATOMS: atom_id res chain seq x y z
N MET A 1 -9.42 27.92 -30.48
CA MET A 1 -8.02 27.60 -30.13
C MET A 1 -7.76 28.27 -28.81
N ASP A 2 -7.55 27.50 -27.75
CA ASP A 2 -6.75 27.94 -26.60
C ASP A 2 -6.19 26.67 -25.97
N LEU A 3 -4.92 26.40 -26.31
CA LEU A 3 -4.13 25.31 -25.80
C LEU A 3 -3.78 25.66 -24.36
N ASN A 4 -4.34 24.91 -23.41
CA ASN A 4 -4.00 25.00 -21.99
C ASN A 4 -2.54 24.56 -21.82
N ASP A 5 -1.62 25.53 -21.86
CA ASP A 5 -0.19 25.38 -21.63
C ASP A 5 0.05 25.09 -20.14
N GLN A 6 -0.25 23.86 -19.73
CA GLN A 6 0.12 23.34 -18.43
C GLN A 6 1.64 23.14 -18.42
N LYS A 7 2.38 24.23 -18.19
CA LYS A 7 3.85 24.23 -18.05
C LYS A 7 4.27 23.05 -17.17
N SER A 8 4.88 22.05 -17.80
CA SER A 8 5.55 20.95 -17.12
C SER A 8 6.56 21.57 -16.16
N LYS A 9 6.28 21.51 -14.84
CA LYS A 9 7.29 21.87 -13.83
C LYS A 9 8.49 20.98 -14.11
N ASN A 10 9.62 21.57 -14.51
CA ASN A 10 10.89 20.85 -14.68
C ASN A 10 11.20 20.10 -13.38
N ARG A 11 10.83 18.81 -13.34
CA ARG A 11 11.07 17.98 -12.17
C ARG A 11 12.56 17.76 -12.09
N ARG A 12 13.19 18.25 -11.01
CA ARG A 12 14.63 18.05 -10.75
C ARG A 12 15.01 16.56 -10.81
N TYR A 13 14.09 15.69 -10.38
CA TYR A 13 14.23 14.25 -10.48
C TYR A 13 12.92 13.62 -10.96
N TRP A 14 13.01 12.65 -11.87
CA TRP A 14 11.88 11.80 -12.23
C TRP A 14 11.49 10.87 -11.06
N VAL A 15 12.50 10.26 -10.43
CA VAL A 15 12.42 9.55 -9.14
C VAL A 15 13.54 10.11 -8.27
N HIS A 16 13.22 10.53 -7.05
CA HIS A 16 14.23 11.04 -6.12
C HIS A 16 15.27 9.95 -5.81
N PRO A 17 16.58 10.26 -5.76
CA PRO A 17 17.63 9.25 -5.52
C PRO A 17 17.43 8.42 -4.24
N MET A 18 16.85 9.00 -3.19
CA MET A 18 16.50 8.24 -1.97
C MET A 18 15.51 7.10 -2.26
N ASN A 19 14.55 7.31 -3.16
CA ASN A 19 13.53 6.31 -3.48
C ASN A 19 14.09 5.19 -4.37
N LEU A 20 15.22 5.41 -5.04
CA LEU A 20 15.89 4.36 -5.83
C LEU A 20 16.45 3.24 -4.94
N LYS A 21 16.70 3.53 -3.65
CA LYS A 21 17.17 2.58 -2.65
C LYS A 21 16.05 1.68 -2.11
N ARG A 22 14.78 1.91 -2.46
CA ARG A 22 13.62 1.13 -1.97
C ARG A 22 13.81 -0.39 -2.03
N PRO A 23 14.35 -1.01 -3.10
CA PRO A 23 14.52 -2.46 -3.16
C PRO A 23 15.50 -3.02 -2.11
N GLN A 24 16.39 -2.19 -1.56
CA GLN A 24 17.41 -2.60 -0.58
C GLN A 24 17.12 -2.07 0.82
N GLU A 25 16.61 -0.84 0.91
CA GLU A 25 16.48 -0.07 2.16
C GLU A 25 15.02 0.17 2.58
N GLY A 26 14.04 -0.15 1.72
CA GLY A 26 12.63 0.09 2.02
C GLY A 26 12.15 -0.80 3.17
N GLN A 27 11.38 -0.22 4.10
CA GLN A 27 10.88 -0.89 5.30
C GLN A 27 10.22 -2.25 5.00
N PHE A 28 9.43 -2.34 3.93
CA PHE A 28 8.82 -3.61 3.52
C PHE A 28 9.87 -4.67 3.15
N GLN A 29 10.86 -4.30 2.33
CA GLN A 29 11.90 -5.22 1.86
C GLN A 29 12.77 -5.75 3.01
N ILE A 30 13.06 -4.90 4.00
CA ILE A 30 13.87 -5.28 5.15
C ILE A 30 13.05 -6.13 6.14
N ASN A 31 11.84 -5.69 6.49
CA ASN A 31 11.16 -6.21 7.68
C ASN A 31 10.10 -7.27 7.39
N PHE A 32 9.52 -7.34 6.18
CA PHE A 32 8.36 -8.20 5.94
C PHE A 32 8.62 -9.67 6.29
N MET A 33 9.71 -10.25 5.79
CA MET A 33 10.05 -11.66 6.05
C MET A 33 10.46 -11.90 7.50
N SER A 34 11.16 -10.94 8.12
CA SER A 34 11.53 -11.01 9.54
C SER A 34 10.29 -10.99 10.44
N LEU A 35 9.32 -10.11 10.17
CA LEU A 35 8.06 -10.06 10.88
C LEU A 35 7.27 -11.36 10.70
N ARG A 36 7.23 -11.93 9.48
CA ARG A 36 6.54 -13.22 9.23
C ARG A 36 7.15 -14.39 10.01
N ALA A 37 8.44 -14.34 10.36
CA ALA A 37 9.07 -15.33 11.23
C ALA A 37 8.68 -15.19 12.71
N HIS A 38 8.05 -14.08 13.11
CA HIS A 38 7.71 -13.75 14.50
C HIS A 38 6.23 -13.34 14.61
N PRO A 39 5.29 -14.29 14.79
CA PRO A 39 3.85 -14.01 14.73
C PRO A 39 3.34 -12.92 15.70
N GLU A 40 3.92 -12.83 16.89
CA GLU A 40 3.57 -11.79 17.86
C GLU A 40 3.96 -10.38 17.37
N GLU A 41 5.16 -10.23 16.81
CA GLU A 41 5.62 -8.97 16.25
C GLU A 41 4.87 -8.61 14.96
N PHE A 42 4.55 -9.61 14.14
CA PHE A 42 3.68 -9.43 12.98
C PHE A 42 2.32 -8.87 13.41
N THR A 43 1.71 -9.44 14.46
CA THR A 43 0.41 -8.98 14.96
C THR A 43 0.48 -7.58 15.56
N LYS A 44 1.54 -7.26 16.32
CA LYS A 44 1.76 -5.89 16.82
C LYS A 44 1.91 -4.89 15.68
N TYR A 45 2.63 -5.28 14.62
CA TYR A 45 2.81 -4.45 13.45
C TYR A 45 1.48 -4.33 12.68
N TYR A 46 0.99 -5.40 12.06
CA TYR A 46 -0.15 -5.36 11.14
C TYR A 46 -1.53 -5.26 11.82
N ARG A 47 -1.60 -5.41 13.15
CA ARG A 47 -2.86 -5.51 13.92
C ARG A 47 -3.74 -6.69 13.49
N MET A 48 -3.14 -7.71 12.88
CA MET A 48 -3.81 -8.95 12.47
C MET A 48 -2.80 -10.10 12.42
N SER A 49 -3.30 -11.33 12.41
CA SER A 49 -2.46 -12.52 12.27
C SER A 49 -1.84 -12.62 10.87
N ILE A 50 -0.79 -13.41 10.77
CA ILE A 50 -0.14 -13.76 9.49
C ILE A 50 -1.16 -14.39 8.53
N THR A 51 -1.97 -15.33 9.01
CA THR A 51 -2.99 -16.03 8.22
C THR A 51 -4.03 -15.06 7.68
N THR A 52 -4.54 -14.16 8.53
CA THR A 52 -5.50 -13.13 8.13
C THR A 52 -4.92 -12.20 7.07
N PHE A 53 -3.64 -11.84 7.18
CA PHE A 53 -2.96 -11.04 6.16
C PHE A 53 -2.87 -11.78 4.83
N ASP A 54 -2.52 -13.07 4.82
CA ASP A 54 -2.43 -13.86 3.60
C ASP A 54 -3.79 -14.08 2.94
N GLU A 55 -4.83 -14.34 3.75
CA GLU A 55 -6.22 -14.40 3.30
C GLU A 55 -6.64 -13.07 2.66
N LEU A 56 -6.36 -11.95 3.34
CA LEU A 56 -6.69 -10.63 2.82
C LEU A 56 -5.98 -10.35 1.49
N ILE A 57 -4.68 -10.64 1.41
CA ILE A 57 -3.91 -10.55 0.16
C ILE A 57 -4.55 -11.42 -0.92
N SER A 58 -4.94 -12.66 -0.62
CA SER A 58 -5.54 -13.55 -1.61
C SER A 58 -6.82 -12.97 -2.23
N LEU A 59 -7.60 -12.22 -1.45
CA LEU A 59 -8.83 -11.57 -1.91
C LEU A 59 -8.53 -10.34 -2.78
N VAL A 60 -7.57 -9.51 -2.39
CA VAL A 60 -7.34 -8.20 -3.04
C VAL A 60 -6.24 -8.22 -4.10
N ARG A 61 -5.45 -9.30 -4.21
CA ARG A 61 -4.25 -9.39 -5.06
C ARG A 61 -4.52 -8.91 -6.47
N MET A 62 -5.53 -9.47 -7.14
CA MET A 62 -5.85 -9.12 -8.53
C MET A 62 -6.14 -7.64 -8.73
N SER A 63 -6.81 -6.99 -7.77
CA SER A 63 -7.16 -5.57 -7.85
C SER A 63 -5.99 -4.64 -7.51
N LEU A 64 -5.04 -5.10 -6.69
CA LEU A 64 -3.87 -4.31 -6.28
C LEU A 64 -2.65 -4.47 -7.19
N THR A 65 -2.53 -5.59 -7.91
CA THR A 65 -1.43 -5.84 -8.83
C THR A 65 -1.38 -4.75 -9.91
N LYS A 66 -0.22 -4.11 -10.05
CA LYS A 66 0.02 -3.11 -11.11
C LYS A 66 0.78 -3.74 -12.26
N GLN A 67 0.51 -3.25 -13.47
CA GLN A 67 1.21 -3.70 -14.68
C GLN A 67 2.72 -3.44 -14.55
N VAL A 68 3.52 -4.47 -14.82
CA VAL A 68 4.97 -4.34 -14.96
C VAL A 68 5.25 -3.58 -16.25
N THR A 69 6.04 -2.51 -16.16
CA THR A 69 6.45 -1.70 -17.30
C THR A 69 7.97 -1.54 -17.28
N ASN A 70 8.56 -1.21 -18.43
CA ASN A 70 10.02 -0.97 -18.55
C ASN A 70 10.50 0.30 -17.84
N MET A 71 9.57 1.10 -17.29
CA MET A 71 9.90 2.40 -16.67
C MET A 71 10.36 2.20 -15.23
N ARG A 72 9.52 1.59 -14.39
CA ARG A 72 9.81 1.38 -12.97
C ARG A 72 9.18 0.09 -12.48
N THR A 73 9.89 -0.60 -11.59
CA THR A 73 9.33 -1.74 -10.87
C THR A 73 8.12 -1.27 -10.05
N PRO A 74 6.93 -1.85 -10.26
CA PRO A 74 5.76 -1.51 -9.46
C PRO A 74 6.00 -1.86 -7.99
N ILE A 75 5.28 -1.18 -7.10
CA ILE A 75 5.20 -1.54 -5.69
C ILE A 75 4.24 -2.74 -5.64
N SER A 76 4.67 -3.87 -5.08
CA SER A 76 3.87 -5.11 -5.06
C SER A 76 2.60 -4.93 -4.26
N GLU A 77 1.60 -5.77 -4.52
CA GLU A 77 0.35 -5.82 -3.77
C GLU A 77 0.55 -5.99 -2.27
N GLU A 78 1.51 -6.83 -1.82
CA GLU A 78 1.84 -6.98 -0.41
C GLU A 78 2.40 -5.68 0.18
N GLU A 79 3.32 -5.01 -0.52
CA GLU A 79 3.89 -3.74 -0.05
C GLU A 79 2.83 -2.63 -0.02
N ARG A 80 1.93 -2.60 -1.01
CA ARG A 80 0.80 -1.66 -1.05
C ARG A 80 -0.17 -1.88 0.12
N LEU A 81 -0.50 -3.13 0.42
CA LEU A 81 -1.32 -3.48 1.57
C LEU A 81 -0.61 -3.11 2.86
N THR A 82 0.70 -3.40 2.99
CA THR A 82 1.50 -3.04 4.15
C THR A 82 1.49 -1.54 4.40
N ILE A 83 1.72 -0.71 3.38
CA ILE A 83 1.66 0.76 3.50
C ILE A 83 0.31 1.21 4.05
N THR A 84 -0.77 0.64 3.50
CA THR A 84 -2.15 1.00 3.87
C THR A 84 -2.49 0.59 5.29
N LEU A 85 -2.23 -0.67 5.65
CA LEU A 85 -2.42 -1.15 7.02
C LEU A 85 -1.56 -0.37 8.00
N ARG A 86 -0.33 0.00 7.59
CA ARG A 86 0.55 0.75 8.46
C ARG A 86 0.00 2.12 8.78
N TYR A 87 -0.51 2.82 7.76
CA TYR A 87 -1.24 4.08 7.90
C TYR A 87 -2.47 3.93 8.80
N LEU A 88 -3.37 2.99 8.52
CA LEU A 88 -4.62 2.80 9.26
C LEU A 88 -4.38 2.47 10.74
N ALA A 89 -3.40 1.63 11.04
CA ALA A 89 -3.15 1.17 12.40
C ALA A 89 -2.32 2.15 13.27
N THR A 90 -1.77 3.23 12.71
CA THR A 90 -0.96 4.22 13.45
C THR A 90 -1.45 5.66 13.32
N GLY A 91 -2.17 5.98 12.25
CA GLY A 91 -2.55 7.35 11.92
C GLY A 91 -1.38 8.27 11.53
N THR A 92 -0.22 7.73 11.11
CA THR A 92 0.92 8.60 10.76
C THR A 92 0.67 9.44 9.51
N HIS A 93 1.49 10.47 9.31
CA HIS A 93 1.45 11.27 8.10
C HIS A 93 2.12 10.57 6.91
N PHE A 94 1.65 10.86 5.69
CA PHE A 94 2.24 10.33 4.46
C PHE A 94 3.71 10.71 4.26
N SER A 95 4.18 11.82 4.87
CA SER A 95 5.60 12.19 4.88
C SER A 95 6.46 11.22 5.67
N SER A 96 5.96 10.66 6.78
CA SER A 96 6.68 9.65 7.56
C SER A 96 6.79 8.34 6.77
N LEU A 97 5.66 7.89 6.20
CA LEU A 97 5.63 6.70 5.34
C LEU A 97 6.50 6.85 4.09
N HIS A 98 6.65 8.07 3.55
CA HIS A 98 7.57 8.33 2.44
C HIS A 98 9.01 7.96 2.79
N PHE A 99 9.49 8.31 3.99
CA PHE A 99 10.84 7.99 4.43
C PHE A 99 10.99 6.52 4.80
N GLU A 100 9.96 5.88 5.38
CA GLU A 100 9.99 4.46 5.73
C GLU A 100 9.98 3.55 4.49
N PHE A 101 9.06 3.78 3.56
CA PHE A 101 8.87 2.92 2.38
C PHE A 101 9.62 3.41 1.15
N LEU A 102 10.34 4.53 1.24
CA LEU A 102 11.13 5.11 0.15
C LEU A 102 10.32 5.27 -1.14
N ALA A 103 9.08 5.75 -0.99
CA ALA A 103 8.16 6.02 -2.09
C ALA A 103 7.58 7.43 -1.94
N GLY A 104 7.40 8.15 -3.06
CA GLY A 104 6.97 9.56 -3.00
C GLY A 104 5.64 9.75 -2.24
N VAL A 105 5.51 10.85 -1.50
CA VAL A 105 4.32 11.17 -0.68
C VAL A 105 3.02 11.05 -1.47
N SER A 106 2.98 11.54 -2.71
CA SER A 106 1.80 11.41 -3.58
C SER A 106 1.50 9.98 -3.99
N THR A 107 2.54 9.15 -4.18
CA THR A 107 2.40 7.71 -4.44
C THR A 107 1.86 6.99 -3.21
N ILE A 108 2.35 7.31 -2.01
CA ILE A 108 1.83 6.75 -0.75
C ILE A 108 0.35 7.10 -0.58
N ALA A 109 -0.02 8.37 -0.73
CA ALA A 109 -1.40 8.81 -0.61
C ALA A 109 -2.33 8.10 -1.62
N MET A 110 -1.88 7.94 -2.87
CA MET A 110 -2.58 7.18 -3.89
C MET A 110 -2.75 5.70 -3.51
N ILE A 111 -1.68 5.05 -3.02
CA ILE A 111 -1.73 3.66 -2.56
C ILE A 111 -2.76 3.49 -1.46
N VAL A 112 -2.72 4.34 -0.43
CA VAL A 112 -3.64 4.26 0.70
C VAL A 112 -5.08 4.39 0.22
N ARG A 113 -5.37 5.40 -0.62
CA ARG A 113 -6.73 5.60 -1.16
C ARG A 113 -7.20 4.40 -2.00
N GLU A 114 -6.44 4.01 -3.02
CA GLU A 114 -6.80 2.90 -3.91
C GLU A 114 -6.96 1.59 -3.15
N THR A 115 -6.11 1.34 -2.15
CA THR A 115 -6.18 0.11 -1.37
C THR A 115 -7.38 0.11 -0.44
N CYS A 116 -7.71 1.24 0.20
CA CYS A 116 -8.93 1.35 1.01
C CYS A 116 -10.20 1.15 0.17
N GLU A 117 -10.26 1.70 -1.05
CA GLU A 117 -11.38 1.49 -1.99
C GLU A 117 -11.54 0.00 -2.32
N VAL A 118 -10.45 -0.67 -2.71
CA VAL A 118 -10.45 -2.11 -3.01
C VAL A 118 -10.85 -2.94 -1.79
N LEU A 119 -10.35 -2.60 -0.60
CA LEU A 119 -10.71 -3.28 0.64
C LEU A 119 -12.21 -3.14 0.93
N TRP A 120 -12.76 -1.94 0.76
CA TRP A 120 -14.19 -1.69 0.96
C TRP A 120 -15.04 -2.49 -0.02
N GLU A 121 -14.75 -2.40 -1.32
CA GLU A 121 -15.51 -3.10 -2.38
C GLU A 121 -15.54 -4.62 -2.19
N ILE A 122 -14.43 -5.21 -1.71
CA ILE A 122 -14.30 -6.66 -1.56
C ILE A 122 -14.86 -7.15 -0.22
N LEU A 123 -14.56 -6.45 0.88
CA LEU A 123 -14.89 -6.93 2.23
C LEU A 123 -16.29 -6.53 2.69
N GLN A 124 -16.79 -5.35 2.32
CA GLN A 124 -18.12 -4.89 2.75
C GLN A 124 -19.23 -5.92 2.47
N PRO A 125 -19.36 -6.50 1.25
CA PRO A 125 -20.43 -7.46 1.00
C PRO A 125 -20.25 -8.80 1.71
N LYS A 126 -19.02 -9.14 2.14
CA LYS A 126 -18.70 -10.40 2.82
C LYS A 126 -18.93 -10.31 4.33
N GLU A 127 -18.49 -9.21 4.92
CA GLU A 127 -18.39 -9.04 6.37
C GLU A 127 -19.48 -8.12 6.95
N MET A 128 -20.21 -7.39 6.08
CA MET A 128 -21.26 -6.44 6.47
C MET A 128 -22.53 -6.65 5.64
N ALA A 129 -22.95 -7.90 5.50
CA ALA A 129 -24.23 -8.23 4.87
C ALA A 129 -25.41 -7.60 5.64
N GLU A 130 -26.44 -7.18 4.92
CA GLU A 130 -27.64 -6.64 5.55
C GLU A 130 -28.26 -7.70 6.49
N PRO A 131 -28.61 -7.34 7.73
CA PRO A 131 -29.29 -8.26 8.62
C PRO A 131 -30.56 -8.75 7.94
N THR A 132 -30.64 -10.05 7.66
CA THR A 132 -31.89 -10.65 7.21
C THR A 132 -32.85 -10.66 8.40
N THR A 133 -33.98 -9.97 8.26
CA THR A 133 -35.11 -10.10 9.17
C THR A 133 -35.74 -11.47 8.98
N ASP A 134 -35.18 -12.48 9.63
CA ASP A 134 -35.98 -13.63 10.07
C ASP A 134 -36.36 -13.34 11.52
N ASP A 135 -37.67 -13.14 11.73
CA ASP A 135 -38.34 -13.02 13.03
C ASP A 135 -38.24 -14.31 13.86
#